data_AF-A0A0D2DRG6-F1
#
_entry.id   AF-A0A0D2DRG6-F1
#
_cell.length_a   1.000
_cell.length_b   1.000
_cell.length_c   1.000
_cell.angle_alpha   90.00
_cell.angle_beta   90.00
_cell.angle_gamma   90.00
#
_symmetry.space_group_name_H-M   'P 1'
#
loop_
_entity.id
_entity.type
_entity.pdbx_description
1 polymer ?
#
loop_
_entity_poly.entity_id
_entity_poly.type
_entity_poly.pdbx_seq_one_letter_code
_entity_poly.pdbx_strand_id
1 'polypeptide(L)'
;MLVKSTAVTLLVAVGSASAAVMSYGKESIMKEDADFGLCLPTMKYEGGLGGRSLVDFTFLPSDPLCARGQQEATNPNIITNRICDQLATVCGANEAAKVLCRDSQAKIRALGTRDRSTAETWNTLMGFGGALTNPDGGAPVPNAVKEDLKKRDNKDVEKRAPRIFCSTTEWLDDCTGWPAPEPVVKRSENDAAAAAAAAPIVKKRSVESAPEPAMEKRSEKAKRADIPFIPCSTTAWIDECTGWP
;
A
#
# COMPACT_ATOMS: atom_id res chain seq x y z
N MET A 1 -36.63 8.74 19.18
CA MET A 1 -37.40 9.84 19.82
C MET A 1 -38.05 10.65 18.71
N LEU A 2 -39.38 10.69 18.71
CA LEU A 2 -40.22 11.40 17.76
C LEU A 2 -40.55 12.78 18.35
N VAL A 3 -40.20 13.90 17.72
CA VAL A 3 -40.64 15.24 18.15
C VAL A 3 -40.89 16.17 16.95
N LYS A 4 -42.18 16.39 16.66
CA LYS A 4 -42.90 17.63 16.22
C LYS A 4 -42.32 18.39 15.02
N SER A 5 -42.88 18.33 13.81
CA SER A 5 -44.18 18.89 13.38
C SER A 5 -44.53 20.23 14.02
N THR A 6 -44.09 21.32 13.36
CA THR A 6 -44.72 22.64 13.41
C THR A 6 -45.15 23.01 12.00
N ALA A 7 -46.46 22.97 11.77
CA ALA A 7 -47.17 23.56 10.65
C ALA A 7 -47.61 24.98 11.04
N VAL A 8 -47.27 26.00 10.27
CA VAL A 8 -47.89 27.35 10.21
C VAL A 8 -47.29 28.04 8.98
N THR A 9 -47.92 28.80 8.09
CA THR A 9 -49.29 29.00 7.59
C THR A 9 -49.09 29.86 6.32
N LEU A 10 -49.90 29.63 5.29
CA LEU A 10 -50.02 30.47 4.08
C LEU A 10 -50.28 31.95 4.41
N LEU A 11 -49.67 32.85 3.64
CA LEU A 11 -50.25 34.16 3.31
C LEU A 11 -50.16 34.39 1.80
N VAL A 12 -51.33 34.68 1.24
CA VAL A 12 -51.64 34.97 -0.16
C VAL A 12 -51.57 36.50 -0.34
N ALA A 13 -51.10 36.97 -1.50
CA ALA A 13 -51.90 37.80 -2.41
C ALA A 13 -51.11 38.83 -3.24
N VAL A 14 -51.67 39.03 -4.43
CA VAL A 14 -51.63 40.18 -5.35
C VAL A 14 -50.47 40.22 -6.35
N GLY A 15 -50.87 40.06 -7.61
CA GLY A 15 -50.01 40.09 -8.78
C GLY A 15 -49.56 41.47 -9.19
N SER A 16 -48.48 41.46 -9.97
CA SER A 16 -48.13 42.50 -10.92
C SER A 16 -47.87 41.83 -12.26
N ALA A 17 -48.47 42.41 -13.29
CA ALA A 17 -48.42 41.98 -14.68
C ALA A 17 -47.00 42.02 -15.25
N SER A 18 -46.72 41.02 -16.08
CA SER A 18 -45.87 41.05 -17.28
C SER A 18 -44.65 41.99 -17.29
N ALA A 19 -43.54 41.47 -16.79
CA ALA A 19 -42.30 41.52 -17.55
C ALA A 19 -41.73 40.11 -17.57
N ALA A 20 -42.13 39.33 -18.58
CA ALA A 20 -41.27 38.26 -19.07
C ALA A 20 -40.02 38.95 -19.61
N VAL A 21 -39.13 39.36 -18.70
CA VAL A 21 -37.75 39.63 -19.06
C VAL A 21 -37.31 38.30 -19.64
N MET A 22 -37.25 38.25 -20.97
CA MET A 22 -36.40 37.29 -21.66
C MET A 22 -35.07 37.46 -20.96
N SER A 23 -34.78 36.57 -20.01
CA SER A 23 -33.42 36.26 -19.65
C SER A 23 -32.91 35.64 -20.94
N TYR A 24 -32.47 36.49 -21.88
CA TYR A 24 -31.36 36.13 -22.74
C TYR A 24 -30.41 35.49 -21.75
N GLY A 25 -30.25 34.18 -21.86
CA GLY A 25 -29.14 33.56 -21.20
C GLY A 25 -27.98 34.47 -21.58
N LYS A 26 -27.37 35.12 -20.58
CA LYS A 26 -25.96 34.84 -20.35
C LYS A 26 -25.87 33.32 -20.49
N GLU A 27 -25.80 32.78 -21.71
CA GLU A 27 -24.65 32.90 -22.59
C GLU A 27 -23.56 32.34 -21.71
N SER A 28 -23.17 31.12 -22.03
CA SER A 28 -21.83 30.62 -21.86
C SER A 28 -20.84 31.78 -21.94
N ILE A 29 -20.72 32.55 -20.86
CA ILE A 29 -19.62 33.43 -20.56
C ILE A 29 -18.51 32.43 -20.62
N MET A 30 -17.72 32.52 -21.69
CA MET A 30 -16.60 31.64 -21.99
C MET A 30 -15.92 31.37 -20.66
N LYS A 31 -16.25 30.24 -20.03
CA LYS A 31 -15.72 29.95 -18.72
C LYS A 31 -14.30 29.58 -19.06
N GLU A 32 -13.40 30.51 -18.81
CA GLU A 32 -11.99 30.29 -19.06
C GLU A 32 -11.64 28.94 -18.43
N ASP A 33 -10.98 28.10 -19.23
CA ASP A 33 -10.47 26.84 -18.73
C ASP A 33 -9.53 27.12 -17.56
N ALA A 34 -9.50 26.20 -16.60
CA ALA A 34 -8.60 26.33 -15.47
C ALA A 34 -7.15 26.23 -15.96
N ASP A 35 -6.40 27.32 -15.81
CA ASP A 35 -4.96 27.36 -16.06
C ASP A 35 -4.23 27.50 -14.72
N PHE A 36 -3.45 26.48 -14.39
CA PHE A 36 -2.69 26.39 -13.14
C PHE A 36 -1.32 27.08 -13.21
N GLY A 37 -0.98 27.67 -14.36
CA GLY A 37 0.29 28.33 -14.61
C GLY A 37 1.46 27.34 -14.51
N LEU A 38 2.43 27.65 -13.65
CA LEU A 38 3.66 26.87 -13.51
C LEU A 38 3.49 25.58 -12.68
N CYS A 39 2.36 25.39 -12.02
CA CYS A 39 2.18 24.32 -11.05
C CYS A 39 1.28 23.20 -11.56
N LEU A 40 1.58 21.97 -11.17
CA LEU A 40 0.66 20.84 -11.29
C LEU A 40 -0.02 20.60 -9.95
N PRO A 41 -1.30 20.98 -9.75
CA PRO A 41 -1.95 20.93 -8.44
C PRO A 41 -2.41 19.51 -8.07
N THR A 42 -1.57 18.50 -8.28
CA THR A 42 -1.84 17.11 -7.92
C THR A 42 -1.33 16.79 -6.52
N MET A 43 -1.98 15.82 -5.89
CA MET A 43 -1.67 15.33 -4.56
C MET A 43 -1.20 13.88 -4.65
N LYS A 44 -0.14 13.55 -3.91
CA LYS A 44 0.31 12.18 -3.67
C LYS A 44 -0.04 11.70 -2.27
N TYR A 45 -0.19 10.39 -2.13
CA TYR A 45 -0.46 9.68 -0.89
C TYR A 45 0.46 8.46 -0.83
N GLU A 46 1.50 8.57 0.00
CA GLU A 46 2.61 7.62 0.00
C GLU A 46 3.06 7.29 1.42
N GLY A 47 3.48 6.04 1.60
CA GLY A 47 4.12 5.57 2.82
C GLY A 47 5.60 5.95 2.84
N GLY A 48 6.11 6.34 4.01
CA GLY A 48 7.54 6.58 4.20
C GLY A 48 8.07 7.94 3.75
N LEU A 49 7.19 8.90 3.44
CA LEU A 49 7.60 10.28 3.17
C LEU A 49 8.37 10.88 4.35
N GLY A 50 9.41 11.66 4.05
CA GLY A 50 10.24 12.32 5.06
C GLY A 50 11.11 11.38 5.90
N GLY A 51 11.33 10.13 5.46
CA GLY A 51 12.09 9.12 6.20
C GLY A 51 11.28 8.41 7.29
N ARG A 52 9.94 8.51 7.25
CA ARG A 52 9.03 7.77 8.12
C ARG A 52 8.99 6.29 7.76
N SER A 53 8.27 5.50 8.55
CA SER A 53 8.04 4.09 8.24
C SER A 53 7.29 3.93 6.91
N LEU A 54 7.59 2.88 6.15
CA LEU A 54 6.88 2.56 4.89
C LEU A 54 5.38 2.30 5.07
N VAL A 55 4.93 2.09 6.31
CA VAL A 55 3.50 1.94 6.65
C VAL A 55 2.85 3.24 7.14
N ASP A 56 3.63 4.31 7.31
CA ASP A 56 3.14 5.63 7.70
C ASP A 56 2.82 6.44 6.45
N PHE A 57 1.56 6.39 6.04
CA PHE A 57 1.10 7.10 4.86
C PHE A 57 0.73 8.55 5.16
N THR A 58 1.17 9.43 4.27
CA THR A 58 0.94 10.87 4.39
C THR A 58 0.70 11.48 3.01
N PHE A 59 0.11 12.67 3.01
CA PHE A 59 -0.16 13.46 1.83
C PHE A 59 0.94 14.51 1.62
N LEU A 60 1.25 14.80 0.36
CA LEU A 60 2.11 15.91 -0.05
C LEU A 60 1.65 16.40 -1.45
N PRO A 61 1.88 17.66 -1.84
CA PRO A 61 1.76 18.03 -3.25
C PRO A 61 2.76 17.22 -4.07
N SER A 62 2.33 16.69 -5.22
CA SER A 62 3.25 15.97 -6.11
C SER A 62 4.17 16.92 -6.86
N ASP A 63 3.70 18.15 -7.12
CA ASP A 63 4.47 19.18 -7.79
C ASP A 63 5.54 19.79 -6.86
N PRO A 64 6.82 19.81 -7.29
CA PRO A 64 7.90 20.36 -6.48
C PRO A 64 7.74 21.84 -6.13
N LEU A 65 7.10 22.65 -6.98
CA LEU A 65 6.84 24.08 -6.69
C LEU A 65 5.81 24.20 -5.56
N CYS A 66 4.69 23.48 -5.66
CA CYS A 66 3.67 23.44 -4.60
C CYS A 66 4.23 22.89 -3.28
N ALA A 67 5.11 21.89 -3.35
CA ALA A 67 5.71 21.22 -2.20
C ALA A 67 6.85 22.01 -1.52
N ARG A 68 7.40 23.08 -2.13
CA ARG A 68 8.52 23.85 -1.55
C ARG A 68 8.22 24.28 -0.11
N GLY A 69 9.04 23.86 0.84
CA GLY A 69 8.90 24.24 2.25
C GLY A 69 7.70 23.61 2.97
N GLN A 70 6.89 22.79 2.30
CA GLN A 70 5.81 22.04 2.91
C GLN A 70 6.33 20.67 3.34
N GLN A 71 6.09 20.31 4.61
CA GLN A 71 6.26 18.94 5.09
C GLN A 71 5.01 18.10 4.82
N GLU A 72 5.19 16.79 4.80
CA GLU A 72 4.10 15.83 4.66
C GLU A 72 3.07 15.97 5.78
N ALA A 73 1.80 15.68 5.47
CA ALA A 73 0.72 15.77 6.44
C ALA A 73 -0.19 14.54 6.38
N THR A 74 -0.58 14.02 7.53
CA THR A 74 -1.62 12.98 7.59
C THR A 74 -3.02 13.54 7.33
N ASN A 75 -3.21 14.86 7.38
CA ASN A 75 -4.48 15.52 7.11
C ASN A 75 -4.44 16.15 5.71
N PRO A 76 -5.23 15.64 4.74
CA PRO A 76 -5.21 16.13 3.36
C PRO A 76 -5.65 17.60 3.25
N ASN A 77 -6.43 18.12 4.21
CA ASN A 77 -6.86 19.52 4.22
C ASN A 77 -5.68 20.50 4.37
N ILE A 78 -4.59 20.10 5.03
CA ILE A 78 -3.37 20.93 5.13
C ILE A 78 -2.71 21.04 3.75
N ILE A 79 -2.69 19.94 3.00
CA ILE A 79 -2.08 19.90 1.67
C ILE A 79 -2.94 20.63 0.63
N THR A 80 -4.27 20.48 0.65
CA THR A 80 -5.15 21.25 -0.27
C THR A 80 -5.04 22.75 -0.03
N ASN A 81 -4.98 23.21 1.24
CA ASN A 81 -4.72 24.62 1.55
C ASN A 81 -3.40 25.08 0.91
N ARG A 82 -2.32 24.32 1.13
CA ARG A 82 -1.01 24.62 0.55
C ARG A 82 -1.08 24.74 -0.97
N ILE A 83 -1.70 23.79 -1.66
CA ILE A 83 -1.81 23.81 -3.12
C ILE A 83 -2.56 25.07 -3.58
N CYS A 84 -3.73 25.37 -2.99
CA CYS A 84 -4.49 26.56 -3.38
C CYS A 84 -3.76 27.87 -3.09
N ASP A 85 -3.01 27.96 -1.99
CA ASP A 85 -2.21 29.15 -1.66
C ASP A 85 -1.07 29.35 -2.67
N GLN A 86 -0.43 28.27 -3.12
CA GLN A 86 0.59 28.34 -4.17
C GLN A 86 -0.01 28.76 -5.52
N LEU A 87 -1.17 28.21 -5.89
CA LEU A 87 -1.90 28.64 -7.10
C LEU A 87 -2.23 30.13 -7.07
N ALA A 88 -2.61 30.67 -5.90
CA ALA A 88 -2.93 32.08 -5.73
C ALA A 88 -1.72 33.02 -5.75
N THR A 89 -0.50 32.52 -5.57
CA THR A 89 0.70 33.33 -5.37
C THR A 89 1.78 33.07 -6.42
N VAL A 90 2.50 31.96 -6.32
CA VAL A 90 3.73 31.72 -7.09
C VAL A 90 3.49 31.01 -8.42
N CYS A 91 2.37 30.32 -8.57
CA CYS A 91 2.11 29.53 -9.78
C CYS A 91 1.64 30.39 -10.96
N GLY A 92 1.10 31.59 -10.70
CA GLY A 92 0.51 32.43 -11.74
C GLY A 92 -0.79 31.86 -12.31
N ALA A 93 -1.57 31.12 -11.51
CA ALA A 93 -2.82 30.53 -11.94
C ALA A 93 -3.88 31.60 -12.26
N ASN A 94 -4.77 31.31 -13.21
CA ASN A 94 -5.87 32.20 -13.54
C ASN A 94 -7.00 32.15 -12.49
N GLU A 95 -7.96 33.07 -12.57
CA GLU A 95 -9.08 33.12 -11.63
C GLU A 95 -9.95 31.84 -11.69
N ALA A 96 -10.13 31.26 -12.87
CA ALA A 96 -10.87 30.00 -13.03
C ALA A 96 -10.23 28.84 -12.26
N ALA A 97 -8.90 28.70 -12.29
CA ALA A 97 -8.16 27.70 -11.54
C ALA A 97 -8.19 27.93 -10.03
N LYS A 98 -8.12 29.18 -9.57
CA LYS A 98 -8.25 29.51 -8.14
C LYS A 98 -9.63 29.13 -7.61
N VAL A 99 -10.69 29.48 -8.34
CA VAL A 99 -12.07 29.10 -7.99
C VAL A 99 -12.21 27.58 -7.96
N LEU A 100 -11.72 26.88 -8.99
CA LEU A 100 -11.73 25.42 -9.04
C LEU A 100 -11.01 24.81 -7.82
N CYS A 101 -9.85 25.34 -7.42
CA CYS A 101 -9.12 24.84 -6.26
C CYS A 101 -9.93 25.00 -4.96
N ARG A 102 -10.59 26.14 -4.76
CA ARG A 102 -11.42 26.39 -3.58
C ARG A 102 -12.64 25.46 -3.53
N ASP A 103 -13.28 25.23 -4.67
CA ASP A 103 -14.41 24.30 -4.78
C ASP A 103 -13.97 22.85 -4.50
N SER A 104 -12.85 22.43 -5.09
CA SER A 104 -12.24 21.12 -4.86
C SER A 104 -11.86 20.92 -3.40
N GLN A 105 -11.30 21.94 -2.75
CA GLN A 105 -10.99 21.91 -1.33
C GLN A 105 -12.24 21.70 -0.47
N ALA A 106 -13.34 22.40 -0.78
CA ALA A 106 -14.60 22.22 -0.05
C ALA A 106 -15.12 20.78 -0.17
N LYS A 107 -15.02 20.18 -1.36
CA LYS A 107 -15.40 18.78 -1.61
C LYS A 107 -14.51 17.80 -0.83
N ILE A 108 -13.20 18.00 -0.79
CA ILE A 108 -12.29 17.15 0.01
C ILE A 108 -12.59 17.27 1.51
N ARG A 109 -12.87 18.48 2.00
CA ARG A 109 -13.26 18.68 3.40
C ARG A 109 -14.56 17.93 3.74
N ALA A 110 -15.52 17.95 2.83
CA ALA A 110 -16.79 17.23 2.98
C ALA A 110 -16.62 15.70 2.90
N LEU A 111 -15.67 15.22 2.09
CA LEU A 111 -15.39 13.79 1.95
C LEU A 111 -14.90 13.17 3.27
N GLY A 112 -14.06 13.89 4.02
CA GLY A 112 -13.59 13.49 5.35
C GLY A 112 -12.66 12.27 5.40
N THR A 113 -12.41 11.60 4.27
CA THR A 113 -11.47 10.48 4.17
C THR A 113 -10.02 10.96 4.23
N ARG A 114 -9.11 10.05 4.61
CA ARG A 114 -7.67 10.33 4.83
C ARG A 114 -6.83 9.18 4.29
N ASP A 115 -7.17 8.72 3.09
CA ASP A 115 -6.52 7.61 2.43
C ASP A 115 -6.24 7.93 0.95
N ARG A 116 -5.79 6.92 0.20
CA ARG A 116 -5.48 7.04 -1.23
C ARG A 116 -6.65 7.60 -2.05
N SER A 117 -7.90 7.24 -1.71
CA SER A 117 -9.08 7.71 -2.44
C SER A 117 -9.24 9.23 -2.34
N THR A 118 -8.75 9.85 -1.26
CA THR A 118 -8.77 11.31 -1.09
C THR A 118 -7.87 12.00 -2.10
N ALA A 119 -6.64 11.48 -2.31
CA ALA A 119 -5.72 12.01 -3.31
C ALA A 119 -6.24 11.79 -4.73
N GLU A 120 -6.82 10.62 -5.02
CA GLU A 120 -7.44 10.32 -6.32
C GLU A 120 -8.64 11.22 -6.61
N THR A 121 -9.49 11.47 -5.60
CA THR A 121 -10.63 12.40 -5.70
C THR A 121 -10.14 13.81 -5.96
N TRP A 122 -9.13 14.28 -5.22
CA TRP A 122 -8.54 15.59 -5.44
C TRP A 122 -7.99 15.73 -6.86
N ASN A 123 -7.19 14.77 -7.32
CA ASN A 123 -6.61 14.79 -8.66
C ASN A 123 -7.70 14.81 -9.73
N THR A 124 -8.76 14.02 -9.55
CA THR A 124 -9.92 14.01 -10.47
C THR A 124 -10.64 15.36 -10.51
N LEU A 125 -10.88 15.97 -9.34
CA LEU A 125 -11.53 17.27 -9.24
C LEU A 125 -10.72 18.39 -9.89
N MET A 126 -9.40 18.28 -9.87
CA MET A 126 -8.48 19.23 -10.51
C MET A 126 -8.24 18.94 -12.00
N GLY A 127 -8.90 17.93 -12.59
CA GLY A 127 -8.76 17.59 -14.02
C GLY A 127 -7.66 16.56 -14.33
N PHE A 128 -7.02 15.99 -13.32
CA PHE A 128 -5.93 15.01 -13.42
C PHE A 128 -6.40 13.60 -13.01
N GLY A 129 -7.60 13.21 -13.44
CA GLY A 129 -8.12 11.86 -13.18
C GLY A 129 -7.15 10.78 -13.66
N GLY A 130 -6.91 9.77 -12.83
CA GLY A 130 -5.94 8.71 -13.13
C GLY A 130 -4.47 9.09 -12.90
N ALA A 131 -4.17 10.28 -12.39
CA ALA A 131 -2.82 10.64 -11.98
C ALA A 131 -2.30 9.67 -10.90
N LEU A 132 -1.03 9.30 -11.02
CA LEU A 132 -0.37 8.41 -10.08
C LEU A 132 -0.26 9.08 -8.71
N THR A 133 -0.93 8.51 -7.71
CA THR A 133 -0.90 9.00 -6.33
C THR A 133 0.29 8.51 -5.54
N ASN A 134 1.07 7.58 -6.09
CA ASN A 134 2.29 7.03 -5.49
C ASN A 134 3.43 6.96 -6.53
N PRO A 135 3.91 8.12 -7.03
CA PRO A 135 5.04 8.19 -7.96
C PRO A 135 6.34 7.54 -7.46
N ASP A 136 6.55 7.45 -6.15
CA ASP A 136 7.78 6.88 -5.59
C ASP A 136 7.75 5.33 -5.52
N GLY A 137 6.63 4.71 -5.92
CA GLY A 137 6.52 3.25 -6.10
C GLY A 137 6.46 2.44 -4.80
N GLY A 138 6.09 3.07 -3.67
CA GLY A 138 5.92 2.40 -2.38
C GLY A 138 4.73 1.44 -2.33
N ALA A 139 4.44 0.89 -1.14
CA ALA A 139 3.23 0.07 -0.95
C ALA A 139 1.97 0.88 -1.34
N PRO A 140 1.00 0.30 -2.07
CA PRO A 140 -0.14 1.06 -2.60
C PRO A 140 -1.15 1.49 -1.53
N VAL A 141 -1.17 0.78 -0.39
CA VAL A 141 -2.04 1.02 0.77
C VAL A 141 -1.34 0.53 2.04
N PRO A 142 -1.77 1.01 3.23
CA PRO A 142 -1.37 0.40 4.48
C PRO A 142 -1.61 -1.12 4.47
N ASN A 143 -0.64 -1.88 4.98
CA ASN A 143 -0.70 -3.33 5.11
C ASN A 143 -0.73 -4.16 3.81
N ALA A 144 -0.49 -3.59 2.63
CA ALA A 144 -0.49 -4.35 1.36
C ALA A 144 0.29 -5.68 1.46
N VAL A 145 1.52 -5.63 1.98
CA VAL A 145 2.37 -6.83 2.20
C VAL A 145 1.74 -7.87 3.13
N LYS A 146 1.05 -7.43 4.20
CA LYS A 146 0.39 -8.34 5.14
C LYS A 146 -0.85 -8.98 4.52
N GLU A 147 -1.60 -8.23 3.72
CA GLU A 147 -2.75 -8.76 2.98
C GLU A 147 -2.30 -9.77 1.91
N ASP A 148 -1.19 -9.50 1.22
CA ASP A 148 -0.58 -10.44 0.27
C ASP A 148 -0.13 -11.75 0.94
N LEU A 149 0.52 -11.65 2.10
CA LEU A 149 0.90 -12.82 2.92
C LEU A 149 -0.33 -13.61 3.36
N LYS A 150 -1.33 -12.93 3.94
CA LYS A 150 -2.57 -13.57 4.41
C LYS A 150 -3.33 -14.24 3.26
N LYS A 151 -3.33 -13.65 2.07
CA LYS A 151 -3.95 -14.24 0.88
C LYS A 151 -3.20 -15.49 0.42
N ARG A 152 -1.87 -15.52 0.53
CA ARG A 152 -1.06 -16.72 0.27
C ARG A 152 -1.33 -17.80 1.31
N ASP A 153 -1.27 -17.46 2.59
CA ASP A 153 -1.56 -18.41 3.68
C ASP A 153 -2.96 -19.01 3.55
N ASN A 154 -3.99 -18.19 3.27
CA ASN A 154 -5.36 -18.69 3.09
C ASN A 154 -5.49 -19.57 1.85
N LYS A 155 -4.83 -19.20 0.74
CA LYS A 155 -4.79 -20.03 -0.47
C LYS A 155 -4.07 -21.36 -0.22
N ASP A 156 -3.05 -21.37 0.62
CA ASP A 156 -2.33 -22.57 1.00
C ASP A 156 -3.17 -23.45 1.93
N VAL A 157 -3.96 -22.86 2.85
CA VAL A 157 -4.94 -23.59 3.66
C VAL A 157 -6.03 -24.21 2.78
N GLU A 158 -6.59 -23.46 1.83
CA GLU A 158 -7.64 -23.96 0.93
C GLU A 158 -7.12 -25.03 -0.03
N LYS A 159 -5.85 -24.94 -0.46
CA LYS A 159 -5.21 -25.96 -1.30
C LYS A 159 -4.67 -27.14 -0.53
N ARG A 160 -4.50 -27.02 0.80
CA ARG A 160 -4.01 -28.13 1.61
C ARG A 160 -5.13 -29.14 1.74
N ALA A 161 -5.09 -30.16 0.89
CA ALA A 161 -5.87 -31.38 1.09
C ALA A 161 -5.72 -31.82 2.56
N PRO A 162 -6.80 -32.30 3.20
CA PRO A 162 -6.74 -32.75 4.58
C PRO A 162 -5.58 -33.75 4.72
N ARG A 163 -4.80 -33.61 5.79
CA ARG A 163 -3.68 -34.51 6.04
C ARG A 163 -4.22 -35.86 6.47
N ILE A 164 -4.53 -36.71 5.49
CA ILE A 164 -4.92 -38.11 5.74
C ILE A 164 -3.64 -38.85 6.13
N PHE A 165 -3.57 -39.29 7.39
CA PHE A 165 -2.42 -40.05 7.86
C PHE A 165 -2.47 -41.49 7.35
N CYS A 166 -1.36 -41.97 6.83
CA CYS A 166 -1.20 -43.38 6.44
C CYS A 166 -1.23 -44.25 7.70
N SER A 167 -1.99 -45.35 7.66
CA SER A 167 -2.04 -46.32 8.75
C SER A 167 -1.12 -47.51 8.45
N THR A 168 -0.64 -48.20 9.49
CA THR A 168 0.14 -49.44 9.34
C THR A 168 -0.71 -50.70 9.23
N THR A 169 -2.00 -50.64 9.55
CA THR A 169 -2.92 -51.79 9.62
C THR A 169 -3.89 -51.86 8.44
N GLU A 170 -4.18 -50.73 7.80
CA GLU A 170 -5.07 -50.61 6.65
C GLU A 170 -4.45 -49.67 5.63
N TRP A 171 -4.44 -50.09 4.37
CA TRP A 171 -3.87 -49.31 3.29
C TRP A 171 -4.90 -48.29 2.79
N LEU A 172 -4.59 -46.99 2.90
CA LEU A 172 -5.40 -45.90 2.35
C LEU A 172 -4.68 -45.30 1.14
N ASP A 173 -5.27 -45.42 -0.05
CA ASP A 173 -4.78 -44.83 -1.31
C ASP A 173 -4.52 -43.32 -1.19
N ASP A 174 -5.46 -42.59 -0.56
CA ASP A 174 -5.44 -41.13 -0.49
C ASP A 174 -4.62 -40.57 0.70
N CYS A 175 -3.79 -41.39 1.36
CA CYS A 175 -2.99 -40.91 2.48
C CYS A 175 -1.87 -39.96 2.03
N THR A 176 -1.67 -38.85 2.76
CA THR A 176 -0.73 -37.76 2.39
C THR A 176 0.49 -37.67 3.31
N GLY A 177 0.64 -38.59 4.27
CA GLY A 177 1.84 -38.66 5.11
C GLY A 177 1.70 -39.60 6.30
N TRP A 178 2.85 -39.97 6.88
CA TRP A 178 2.90 -40.78 8.10
C TRP A 178 2.76 -39.89 9.34
N PRO A 179 2.10 -40.36 10.42
CA PRO A 179 2.14 -39.65 11.69
C PRO A 179 3.60 -39.52 12.14
N ALA A 180 3.93 -38.39 12.78
CA ALA A 180 5.25 -38.21 13.36
C ALA A 180 5.52 -39.38 14.33
N PRO A 181 6.73 -39.98 14.33
CA PRO A 181 7.04 -41.03 15.28
C PRO A 181 6.83 -40.47 16.68
N GLU A 182 6.04 -41.15 17.50
CA GLU A 182 5.90 -40.80 18.91
C GLU A 182 7.31 -40.63 19.48
N PRO A 183 7.59 -39.56 20.23
CA PRO A 183 8.87 -39.47 20.92
C PRO A 183 8.96 -40.73 21.78
N VAL A 184 9.99 -41.55 21.53
CA VAL A 184 10.28 -42.73 22.34
C VAL A 184 10.46 -42.24 23.77
N VAL A 185 9.38 -42.22 24.54
CA VAL A 185 9.44 -42.06 25.98
C VAL A 185 10.20 -43.28 26.42
N LYS A 186 11.47 -43.08 26.81
CA LYS A 186 12.29 -44.13 27.42
C LYS A 186 11.48 -44.67 28.59
N ARG A 187 10.86 -45.84 28.39
CA ARG A 187 10.21 -46.58 29.46
C ARG A 187 11.28 -46.80 30.53
N SER A 188 10.98 -46.28 31.72
CA SER A 188 11.79 -46.38 32.93
C SER A 188 12.24 -47.82 33.17
N GLU A 189 13.48 -47.95 33.68
CA GLU A 189 14.32 -49.13 33.91
C GLU A 189 13.73 -50.31 34.72
N ASN A 190 12.42 -50.50 34.81
CA ASN A 190 11.84 -51.62 35.55
C ASN A 190 11.41 -52.83 34.72
N ASP A 191 11.52 -52.80 33.40
CA ASP A 191 11.25 -53.96 32.53
C ASP A 191 12.44 -54.28 31.62
N ALA A 192 13.61 -54.58 32.19
CA ALA A 192 14.78 -55.05 31.46
C ALA A 192 15.47 -56.24 32.16
N ALA A 193 14.69 -57.23 32.61
CA ALA A 193 15.21 -58.51 33.09
C ALA A 193 15.25 -59.62 32.02
N ALA A 194 14.85 -59.35 30.77
CA ALA A 194 14.83 -60.39 29.74
C ALA A 194 15.06 -59.83 28.33
N ALA A 195 16.33 -59.62 27.96
CA ALA A 195 16.91 -59.89 26.64
C ALA A 195 18.24 -59.13 26.50
N ALA A 196 19.31 -59.79 26.93
CA ALA A 196 20.67 -59.41 26.62
C ALA A 196 20.99 -59.66 25.14
N ALA A 197 21.95 -58.88 24.63
CA ALA A 197 22.75 -59.08 23.42
C ALA A 197 22.12 -58.69 22.06
N ALA A 198 22.32 -57.42 21.66
CA ALA A 198 23.01 -57.05 20.41
C ALA A 198 23.10 -55.52 20.30
N ALA A 199 24.29 -54.98 20.59
CA ALA A 199 24.61 -53.58 20.37
C ALA A 199 24.93 -53.31 18.89
N PRO A 200 24.47 -52.18 18.32
CA PRO A 200 25.25 -51.50 17.31
C PRO A 200 25.64 -50.09 17.79
N ILE A 201 26.94 -49.84 17.67
CA ILE A 201 27.63 -48.59 17.95
C ILE A 201 27.21 -47.55 16.91
N VAL A 202 26.37 -46.58 17.30
CA VAL A 202 26.14 -45.36 16.49
C VAL A 202 27.00 -44.24 17.07
N LYS A 203 28.04 -43.89 16.32
CA LYS A 203 28.97 -42.78 16.57
C LYS A 203 28.18 -41.47 16.73
N LYS A 204 28.12 -40.95 17.96
CA LYS A 204 27.80 -39.55 18.21
C LYS A 204 28.98 -38.70 17.74
N ARG A 205 28.81 -38.01 16.62
CA ARG A 205 29.72 -36.94 16.20
C ARG A 205 29.35 -35.71 17.03
N SER A 206 30.02 -35.54 18.17
CA SER A 206 30.00 -34.28 18.90
C SER A 206 30.56 -33.19 17.99
N VAL A 207 29.74 -32.18 17.73
CA VAL A 207 30.16 -30.91 17.14
C VAL A 207 30.77 -30.12 18.28
N GLU A 208 32.07 -30.30 18.50
CA GLU A 208 32.89 -29.38 19.28
C GLU A 208 33.17 -28.17 18.39
N SER A 209 32.71 -27.00 18.85
CA SER A 209 32.94 -25.69 18.23
C SER A 209 34.43 -25.34 18.28
N ALA A 210 35.08 -25.26 17.12
CA ALA A 210 36.40 -24.66 16.96
C ALA A 210 36.26 -23.17 16.56
N PRO A 211 37.11 -22.27 17.08
CA PRO A 211 36.81 -20.84 17.16
C PRO A 211 37.07 -20.08 15.86
N GLU A 212 36.24 -19.05 15.63
CA GLU A 212 36.34 -18.10 14.53
C GLU A 212 37.67 -17.34 14.52
N PRO A 213 38.44 -17.35 13.41
CA PRO A 213 39.56 -16.45 13.24
C PRO A 213 39.08 -15.05 12.83
N ALA A 214 39.63 -14.04 13.52
CA ALA A 214 39.40 -12.62 13.27
C ALA A 214 39.69 -12.25 11.80
N MET A 215 38.66 -11.83 11.06
CA MET A 215 38.81 -11.34 9.69
C MET A 215 39.40 -9.94 9.67
N GLU A 216 40.64 -9.88 9.21
CA GLU A 216 41.38 -8.66 8.89
C GLU A 216 40.77 -7.98 7.66
N LYS A 217 40.40 -6.71 7.83
CA LYS A 217 39.77 -5.84 6.83
C LYS A 217 40.74 -5.57 5.68
N ARG A 218 40.61 -6.30 4.56
CA ARG A 218 41.35 -5.99 3.32
C ARG A 218 40.43 -5.70 2.13
N SER A 219 40.31 -4.40 1.84
CA SER A 219 39.82 -3.70 0.65
C SER A 219 38.83 -4.40 -0.29
N GLU A 220 37.57 -4.02 -0.15
CA GLU A 220 36.39 -4.34 -0.97
C GLU A 220 36.48 -3.89 -2.45
N LYS A 221 37.50 -3.13 -2.84
CA LYS A 221 37.57 -2.52 -4.18
C LYS A 221 38.14 -3.41 -5.29
N ALA A 222 38.68 -4.59 -4.95
CA ALA A 222 39.31 -5.48 -5.95
C ALA A 222 38.40 -6.61 -6.48
N LYS A 223 37.27 -6.93 -5.84
CA LYS A 223 36.43 -8.08 -6.25
C LYS A 223 35.30 -7.75 -7.25
N ARG A 224 35.09 -6.48 -7.59
CA ARG A 224 33.99 -6.07 -8.50
C ARG A 224 34.29 -6.30 -9.99
N ALA A 225 35.56 -6.54 -10.37
CA ALA A 225 35.98 -6.54 -11.77
C ALA A 225 35.83 -7.89 -12.51
N ASP A 226 35.54 -9.00 -11.82
CA ASP A 226 35.58 -10.34 -12.41
C ASP A 226 34.29 -11.14 -12.14
N ILE A 227 33.14 -10.48 -12.24
CA ILE A 227 31.83 -11.16 -12.20
C ILE A 227 31.44 -11.45 -13.65
N PRO A 228 31.45 -12.73 -14.10
CA PRO A 228 31.07 -13.08 -15.46
C PRO A 228 29.60 -12.72 -15.73
N PHE A 229 29.31 -12.26 -16.94
CA PHE A 229 27.95 -11.93 -17.35
C PHE A 229 27.10 -13.20 -17.54
N ILE A 230 26.09 -13.38 -16.69
CA ILE A 230 25.12 -14.48 -16.75
C ILE A 230 23.80 -13.90 -17.28
N PRO A 231 23.35 -14.25 -18.50
CA PRO A 231 22.11 -13.72 -19.07
C PRO A 231 20.87 -14.28 -18.35
N CYS A 232 19.92 -13.42 -18.01
CA CYS A 232 18.64 -13.79 -17.42
C CYS A 232 17.72 -14.48 -18.45
N SER A 233 17.02 -15.55 -18.05
CA SER A 233 16.05 -16.26 -18.88
C SER A 233 14.64 -15.65 -18.76
N THR A 234 13.88 -15.62 -19.85
CA THR A 234 12.48 -15.18 -19.88
C THR A 234 11.48 -16.27 -19.48
N THR A 235 11.91 -17.54 -19.45
CA THR A 235 11.04 -18.71 -19.20
C THR A 235 11.34 -19.45 -17.90
N ALA A 236 12.48 -19.17 -17.26
CA ALA A 236 12.85 -19.75 -15.97
C ALA A 236 13.62 -18.74 -15.12
N TRP A 237 13.34 -18.73 -13.82
CA TRP A 237 14.04 -17.87 -12.87
C TRP A 237 15.46 -18.40 -12.59
N ILE A 238 16.46 -17.53 -12.69
CA ILE A 238 17.87 -17.85 -12.41
C ILE A 238 18.35 -16.84 -11.36
N ASP A 239 18.62 -17.30 -10.13
CA ASP A 239 18.95 -16.42 -9.00
C ASP A 239 20.26 -15.64 -9.17
N GLU A 240 21.22 -16.15 -9.97
CA GLU A 240 22.54 -15.54 -10.17
C GLU A 240 22.68 -14.80 -11.51
N CYS A 241 21.58 -14.46 -12.21
CA CYS A 241 21.71 -13.74 -13.46
C CYS A 241 22.13 -12.27 -13.25
N THR A 242 23.00 -11.76 -14.11
CA THR A 242 23.60 -10.43 -13.97
C THR A 242 23.14 -9.43 -15.04
N GLY A 243 22.23 -9.81 -15.93
CA GLY A 243 21.61 -8.89 -16.90
C GLY A 243 20.79 -9.58 -17.98
N TRP A 244 19.97 -8.80 -18.68
CA TRP A 244 19.14 -9.26 -19.79
C TRP A 244 19.88 -9.08 -21.12
N PRO A 245 19.75 -10.03 -22.08
CA PRO A 245 20.27 -9.84 -23.43
C PRO A 245 19.55 -8.71 -24.18
#